data_AF-A0A850PMG7-F1
#
_entry.id   AF-A0A850PMG7-F1
#
_cell.length_a   1.000
_cell.length_b   1.000
_cell.length_c   1.000
_cell.angle_alpha   90.00
_cell.angle_beta   90.00
_cell.angle_gamma   90.00
#
_symmetry.space_group_name_H-M   'P 1'
#
loop_
_entity.id
_entity.type
_entity.pdbx_description
1 polymer ?
#
loop_
_entity_poly.entity_id
_entity_poly.type
_entity_poly.pdbx_seq_one_letter_code
_entity_poly.pdbx_strand_id
1 'polypeptide(L)'
;MVAHTVAYLGQSRVGLAVEMVRVRGDVDRLNERALEAFSRDDPNALAVLMRLGAEPAGAGGLYGCRVALIECLVHQQDVRRPLGLSRRIPHQRLTAALQFAWWSPVIGGARRVRGIRLQANDVGWSAGRGQHLTGSGEALLLAMTGRAPAVTDDLTGPGLDLLMQSPR
;
A
#
# COMPACT_ATOMS: atom_id res chain seq x y z
N MET A 1 0.92 -2.60 -11.50
CA MET A 1 1.02 -1.39 -10.65
C MET A 1 0.21 -0.23 -11.21
N VAL A 2 0.66 0.42 -12.29
CA VAL A 2 -0.01 1.64 -12.81
C VAL A 2 -1.46 1.36 -13.26
N ALA A 3 -1.69 0.27 -14.01
CA ALA A 3 -3.02 -0.20 -14.39
C ALA A 3 -3.96 -0.45 -13.19
N HIS A 4 -3.45 -1.06 -12.11
CA HIS A 4 -4.22 -1.30 -10.89
C HIS A 4 -4.68 0.01 -10.26
N THR A 5 -3.75 0.93 -10.02
CA THR A 5 -4.08 2.22 -9.40
C THR A 5 -5.01 3.07 -10.30
N VAL A 6 -4.79 3.11 -11.62
CA VAL A 6 -5.66 3.84 -12.56
C VAL A 6 -7.08 3.27 -12.58
N ALA A 7 -7.23 1.95 -12.51
CA ALA A 7 -8.55 1.31 -12.53
C ALA A 7 -9.45 1.78 -11.39
N TYR A 8 -8.90 2.06 -10.21
CA TYR A 8 -9.68 2.56 -9.07
C TYR A 8 -9.88 4.09 -9.09
N LEU A 9 -8.97 4.86 -9.70
CA LEU A 9 -9.06 6.33 -9.75
C LEU A 9 -10.25 6.81 -10.60
N GLY A 10 -10.60 6.08 -11.66
CA GLY A 10 -11.74 6.42 -12.53
C GLY A 10 -13.06 5.76 -12.16
N GLN A 11 -13.08 4.85 -11.18
CA GLN A 11 -14.25 4.03 -10.90
C GLN A 11 -15.26 4.76 -9.98
N SER A 12 -16.53 4.76 -10.37
CA SER A 12 -17.60 5.22 -9.50
C SER A 12 -17.79 4.24 -8.33
N ARG A 13 -18.31 4.72 -7.19
CA ARG A 13 -18.58 3.84 -6.03
C ARG A 13 -19.57 2.72 -6.36
N VAL A 14 -20.59 3.05 -7.16
CA VAL A 14 -21.58 2.08 -7.64
C VAL A 14 -20.93 1.08 -8.58
N GLY A 15 -20.06 1.54 -9.48
CA GLY A 15 -19.30 0.66 -10.38
C GLY A 15 -18.43 -0.33 -9.61
N LEU A 16 -17.75 0.12 -8.55
CA LEU A 16 -16.96 -0.78 -7.69
C LEU A 16 -17.85 -1.80 -6.98
N ALA A 17 -18.99 -1.38 -6.43
CA ALA A 17 -19.92 -2.30 -5.76
C ALA A 17 -20.48 -3.36 -6.71
N VAL A 18 -20.87 -2.96 -7.93
CA VAL A 18 -21.36 -3.87 -8.97
C VAL A 18 -20.28 -4.88 -9.36
N GLU A 19 -19.05 -4.43 -9.60
CA GLU A 19 -17.95 -5.35 -9.94
C GLU A 19 -17.62 -6.29 -8.78
N MET A 20 -17.61 -5.81 -7.53
CA MET A 20 -17.42 -6.64 -6.34
C MET A 20 -18.47 -7.75 -6.22
N VAL A 21 -19.74 -7.44 -6.52
CA VAL A 21 -20.82 -8.45 -6.56
C VAL A 21 -20.60 -9.43 -7.71
N ARG A 22 -20.21 -8.95 -8.89
CA ARG A 22 -19.95 -9.79 -10.07
C ARG A 22 -18.82 -10.79 -9.85
N VAL A 23 -17.76 -10.39 -9.16
CA VAL A 23 -16.64 -11.27 -8.80
C VAL A 23 -16.89 -12.03 -7.49
N ARG A 24 -18.09 -11.92 -6.90
CA ARG A 24 -18.47 -12.60 -5.64
C ARG A 24 -17.52 -12.28 -4.47
N GLY A 25 -17.00 -11.05 -4.42
CA GLY A 25 -16.05 -10.61 -3.40
C GLY A 25 -14.61 -11.02 -3.65
N ASP A 26 -14.31 -11.70 -4.76
CA ASP A 26 -12.95 -12.06 -5.16
C ASP A 26 -12.20 -10.83 -5.72
N VAL A 27 -11.42 -10.21 -4.83
CA VAL A 27 -10.62 -9.01 -5.14
C VAL A 27 -9.50 -9.32 -6.14
N ASP A 28 -8.95 -10.53 -6.14
CA ASP A 28 -7.90 -10.91 -7.07
C ASP A 28 -8.45 -10.95 -8.49
N ARG A 29 -9.63 -11.56 -8.66
CA ARG A 29 -10.34 -11.56 -9.94
C ARG A 29 -10.77 -10.16 -10.41
N LEU A 30 -11.11 -9.27 -9.48
CA LEU A 30 -11.38 -7.85 -9.78
C LEU A 30 -10.12 -7.18 -10.36
N ASN A 31 -8.97 -7.43 -9.73
CA ASN A 31 -7.69 -6.87 -10.12
C ASN A 31 -7.19 -7.42 -11.46
N GLU A 32 -7.39 -8.72 -11.73
CA GLU A 32 -7.06 -9.34 -13.02
C GLU A 32 -7.81 -8.69 -14.18
N ARG A 33 -9.12 -8.48 -14.02
CA ARG A 33 -9.95 -7.79 -15.03
C ARG A 33 -9.51 -6.35 -15.27
N ALA A 34 -9.19 -5.63 -14.20
CA ALA A 34 -8.64 -4.29 -14.30
C ALA A 34 -7.30 -4.29 -15.06
N LEU A 35 -6.44 -5.28 -14.80
CA LEU A 35 -5.18 -5.42 -15.52
C LEU A 35 -5.39 -5.69 -17.01
N GLU A 36 -6.30 -6.59 -17.38
CA GLU A 36 -6.64 -6.86 -18.77
C GLU A 36 -7.08 -5.59 -19.52
N ALA A 37 -7.92 -4.76 -18.89
CA ALA A 37 -8.45 -3.53 -19.48
C ALA A 37 -7.36 -2.48 -19.79
N PHE A 38 -6.29 -2.40 -19.00
CA PHE A 38 -5.25 -1.35 -19.10
C PHE A 38 -3.87 -1.88 -19.52
N SER A 39 -3.68 -3.20 -19.65
CA SER A 39 -2.39 -3.84 -19.97
C SER A 39 -1.89 -3.56 -21.39
N ARG A 40 -2.74 -3.03 -22.27
CA ARG A 40 -2.41 -2.70 -23.67
C ARG A 40 -2.15 -1.20 -23.91
N ASP A 41 -2.30 -0.38 -22.87
CA ASP A 41 -2.17 1.08 -23.01
C ASP A 41 -0.70 1.52 -23.02
N ASP A 42 -0.42 2.55 -23.81
CA ASP A 42 0.86 3.25 -23.80
C ASP A 42 1.19 3.73 -22.36
N PRO A 43 2.37 3.42 -21.80
CA PRO A 43 2.80 3.93 -20.50
C PRO A 43 2.63 5.44 -20.33
N ASN A 44 2.76 6.24 -21.39
CA ASN A 44 2.49 7.67 -21.33
C ASN A 44 1.01 7.98 -21.11
N ALA A 45 0.10 7.24 -21.75
CA ALA A 45 -1.34 7.38 -21.53
C ALA A 45 -1.72 7.06 -20.08
N LEU A 46 -1.14 6.00 -19.50
CA LEU A 46 -1.34 5.66 -18.10
C LEU A 46 -0.79 6.74 -17.16
N ALA A 47 0.35 7.35 -17.49
CA ALA A 47 0.91 8.47 -16.73
C ALA A 47 0.02 9.73 -16.81
N VAL A 48 -0.64 9.97 -17.94
CA VAL A 48 -1.63 11.04 -18.08
C VAL A 48 -2.85 10.76 -17.20
N LEU A 49 -3.39 9.53 -17.23
CA LEU A 49 -4.53 9.15 -16.37
C LEU A 49 -4.21 9.31 -14.88
N MET A 50 -3.00 8.93 -14.46
CA MET A 50 -2.51 9.17 -13.10
C MET A 50 -2.51 10.65 -12.71
N ARG A 51 -2.10 11.54 -13.61
CA ARG A 51 -2.11 12.99 -13.37
C ARG A 51 -3.52 13.55 -13.30
N LEU A 52 -4.43 13.06 -14.16
CA LEU A 52 -5.84 13.46 -14.14
C LEU A 52 -6.54 13.04 -12.85
N GLY A 53 -6.18 11.87 -12.30
CA GLY A 53 -6.70 11.36 -11.02
C GLY A 53 -5.98 11.88 -9.77
N ALA A 54 -5.22 12.99 -9.86
CA ALA A 54 -4.44 13.52 -8.73
C ALA A 54 -5.31 13.92 -7.53
N GLU A 55 -6.57 14.26 -7.76
CA GLU A 55 -7.60 14.44 -6.74
C GLU A 55 -8.53 13.22 -6.75
N PRO A 56 -8.38 12.26 -5.82
CA PRO A 56 -9.15 11.03 -5.87
C PRO A 56 -10.65 11.28 -5.65
N ALA A 57 -11.48 10.76 -6.56
CA ALA A 57 -12.93 10.77 -6.45
C ALA A 57 -13.51 9.35 -6.51
N GLY A 58 -14.83 9.21 -6.39
CA GLY A 58 -15.50 7.91 -6.55
C GLY A 58 -15.00 6.85 -5.57
N ALA A 59 -14.52 5.72 -6.10
CA ALA A 59 -13.91 4.62 -5.35
C ALA A 59 -12.58 5.04 -4.71
N GLY A 60 -11.73 5.80 -5.42
CA GLY A 60 -10.48 6.35 -4.88
C GLY A 60 -10.70 7.29 -3.69
N GLY A 61 -11.89 7.90 -3.57
CA GLY A 61 -12.30 8.72 -2.43
C GLY A 61 -12.81 7.94 -1.21
N LEU A 62 -12.94 6.61 -1.29
CA LEU A 62 -13.35 5.79 -0.15
C LEU A 62 -12.33 5.87 0.99
N TYR A 63 -12.82 5.69 2.22
CA TYR A 63 -12.03 5.82 3.45
C TYR A 63 -11.31 7.17 3.58
N GLY A 64 -11.85 8.24 2.98
CA GLY A 64 -11.23 9.56 2.97
C GLY A 64 -9.87 9.57 2.25
N CYS A 65 -9.78 8.87 1.11
CA CYS A 65 -8.59 8.74 0.28
C CYS A 65 -7.39 8.02 0.93
N ARG A 66 -7.55 7.44 2.13
CA ARG A 66 -6.43 6.86 2.88
C ARG A 66 -5.88 5.58 2.24
N VAL A 67 -6.73 4.76 1.61
CA VAL A 67 -6.26 3.61 0.81
C VAL A 67 -5.46 4.10 -0.40
N ALA A 68 -6.01 5.05 -1.16
CA ALA A 68 -5.33 5.63 -2.32
C ALA A 68 -3.98 6.26 -1.95
N LEU A 69 -3.89 6.92 -0.78
CA LEU A 69 -2.63 7.44 -0.25
C LEU A 69 -1.60 6.33 -0.02
N ILE A 70 -1.99 5.24 0.66
CA ILE A 70 -1.10 4.10 0.92
C ILE A 70 -0.62 3.49 -0.40
N GLU A 71 -1.55 3.19 -1.31
CA GLU A 71 -1.26 2.63 -2.63
C GLU A 71 -0.24 3.49 -3.38
N CYS A 72 -0.45 4.82 -3.44
CA CYS A 72 0.49 5.74 -4.08
C CYS A 72 1.87 5.73 -3.42
N LEU A 73 1.95 5.78 -2.08
CA LEU A 73 3.24 5.79 -1.38
C LEU A 73 4.01 4.48 -1.60
N VAL A 74 3.32 3.35 -1.49
CA VAL A 74 3.89 2.02 -1.62
C VAL A 74 4.33 1.75 -3.06
N HIS A 75 3.46 2.00 -4.03
CA HIS A 75 3.77 1.77 -5.44
C HIS A 75 4.83 2.71 -6.00
N GLN A 76 4.96 3.93 -5.46
CA GLN A 76 6.11 4.76 -5.75
C GLN A 76 7.42 4.07 -5.31
N GLN A 77 7.43 3.38 -4.17
CA GLN A 77 8.62 2.66 -3.71
C GLN A 77 8.88 1.36 -4.47
N ASP A 78 7.84 0.67 -4.93
CA ASP A 78 7.96 -0.49 -5.82
C ASP A 78 8.74 -0.13 -7.12
N VAL A 79 8.67 1.12 -7.59
CA VAL A 79 9.49 1.62 -8.73
C VAL A 79 10.84 2.16 -8.28
N ARG A 80 10.85 2.96 -7.22
CA ARG A 80 12.01 3.76 -6.85
C ARG A 80 13.14 2.96 -6.21
N ARG A 81 12.83 2.00 -5.35
CA ARG A 81 13.85 1.23 -4.63
C ARG A 81 14.72 0.39 -5.57
N PRO A 82 14.16 -0.36 -6.55
CA PRO A 82 14.98 -1.10 -7.52
C PRO A 82 15.88 -0.20 -8.38
N LEU A 83 15.51 1.08 -8.55
CA LEU A 83 16.28 2.06 -9.32
C LEU A 83 17.25 2.89 -8.45
N GLY A 84 17.34 2.61 -7.14
CA GLY A 84 18.16 3.39 -6.21
C GLY A 84 17.70 4.84 -6.01
N LEU A 85 16.43 5.15 -6.32
CA LEU A 85 15.89 6.51 -6.27
C LEU A 85 15.29 6.85 -4.90
N SER A 86 16.05 7.53 -4.05
CA SER A 86 15.57 7.94 -2.72
C SER A 86 14.37 8.88 -2.76
N ARG A 87 13.48 8.83 -1.76
CA ARG A 87 12.38 9.79 -1.58
C ARG A 87 12.22 10.15 -0.12
N ARG A 88 11.98 11.43 0.15
CA ARG A 88 11.49 11.87 1.46
C ARG A 88 9.96 11.96 1.43
N ILE A 89 9.30 11.10 2.19
CA ILE A 89 7.84 11.20 2.40
C ILE A 89 7.59 12.22 3.52
N PRO A 90 6.74 13.25 3.32
CA PRO A 90 6.39 14.17 4.38
C PRO A 90 5.83 13.44 5.61
N HIS A 91 6.32 13.77 6.82
CA HIS A 91 6.01 13.03 8.04
C HIS A 91 4.50 12.86 8.26
N GLN A 92 3.72 13.92 8.06
CA GLN A 92 2.26 13.87 8.22
C GLN A 92 1.59 12.82 7.32
N ARG A 93 2.05 12.69 6.07
CA ARG A 93 1.51 11.70 5.12
C ARG A 93 1.92 10.29 5.53
N LEU A 94 3.16 10.13 5.99
CA LEU A 94 3.68 8.85 6.44
C LEU A 94 2.97 8.35 7.70
N THR A 95 2.81 9.22 8.72
CA THR A 95 2.07 8.90 9.94
C THR A 95 0.61 8.54 9.65
N ALA A 96 -0.07 9.29 8.77
CA ALA A 96 -1.44 8.97 8.37
C ALA A 96 -1.54 7.60 7.67
N ALA A 97 -0.59 7.29 6.79
CA ALA A 97 -0.52 6.00 6.10
C ALA A 97 -0.24 4.84 7.08
N LEU A 98 0.75 4.99 7.97
CA LEU A 98 1.06 4.02 9.02
C LEU A 98 -0.14 3.73 9.93
N GLN A 99 -0.79 4.79 10.42
CA GLN A 99 -1.95 4.66 11.29
C GLN A 99 -3.10 3.96 10.58
N PHE A 100 -3.41 4.32 9.34
CA PHE A 100 -4.50 3.68 8.62
C PHE A 100 -4.15 2.25 8.17
N ALA A 101 -2.93 1.96 7.74
CA ALA A 101 -2.49 0.61 7.38
C ALA A 101 -2.63 -0.37 8.55
N TRP A 102 -2.38 0.11 9.77
CA TRP A 102 -2.55 -0.68 10.99
C TRP A 102 -4.01 -1.08 11.24
N TRP A 103 -4.95 -0.12 11.17
CA TRP A 103 -6.36 -0.35 11.50
C TRP A 103 -7.21 -0.86 10.33
N SER A 104 -6.75 -0.67 9.10
CA SER A 104 -7.56 -0.93 7.91
C SER A 104 -7.72 -2.43 7.66
N PRO A 105 -8.97 -2.95 7.60
CA PRO A 105 -9.22 -4.35 7.28
C PRO A 105 -8.93 -4.66 5.80
N VAL A 106 -8.94 -3.65 4.92
CA VAL A 106 -8.66 -3.83 3.49
C VAL A 106 -7.16 -3.81 3.19
N ILE A 107 -6.35 -3.16 4.03
CA ILE A 107 -4.88 -3.22 3.92
C ILE A 107 -4.34 -4.43 4.70
N GLY A 108 -4.91 -4.72 5.87
CA GLY A 108 -4.54 -5.87 6.69
C GLY A 108 -3.16 -5.76 7.35
N GLY A 109 -2.65 -4.55 7.55
CA GLY A 109 -1.29 -4.32 8.06
C GLY A 109 -1.02 -5.01 9.40
N ALA A 110 -1.88 -4.78 10.40
CA ALA A 110 -1.74 -5.42 11.72
C ALA A 110 -1.79 -6.95 11.68
N ARG A 111 -2.55 -7.53 10.74
CA ARG A 111 -2.62 -8.99 10.56
C ARG A 111 -1.28 -9.54 10.06
N ARG A 112 -0.64 -8.84 9.12
CA ARG A 112 0.62 -9.27 8.51
C ARG A 112 1.82 -9.20 9.46
N VAL A 113 1.80 -8.27 10.42
CA VAL A 113 2.87 -8.11 11.43
C VAL A 113 2.47 -8.63 12.82
N ARG A 114 1.59 -9.64 12.87
CA ARG A 114 1.06 -10.17 14.13
C ARG A 114 2.20 -10.69 15.03
N GLY A 115 2.20 -10.28 16.30
CA GLY A 115 3.23 -10.66 17.27
C GLY A 115 4.50 -9.80 17.23
N ILE A 116 4.49 -8.73 16.42
CA ILE A 116 5.57 -7.75 16.31
C ILE A 116 5.11 -6.41 16.90
N ARG A 117 6.00 -5.75 17.64
CA ARG A 117 5.88 -4.35 18.01
C ARG A 117 6.70 -3.50 17.04
N LEU A 118 6.02 -2.73 16.20
CA LEU A 118 6.64 -1.81 15.25
C LEU A 118 6.98 -0.49 15.92
N GLN A 119 8.17 0.05 15.64
CA GLN A 119 8.58 1.37 16.10
C GLN A 119 9.30 2.12 14.98
N ALA A 120 8.72 3.23 14.52
CA ALA A 120 9.37 4.11 13.57
C ALA A 120 10.47 4.93 14.26
N ASN A 121 11.61 5.11 13.60
CA ASN A 121 12.75 5.88 14.13
C ASN A 121 12.85 7.31 13.57
N ASP A 122 12.06 7.66 12.56
CA ASP A 122 12.03 8.94 11.85
C ASP A 122 10.72 9.72 12.08
N VAL A 123 9.68 9.05 12.57
CA VAL A 123 8.40 9.63 12.98
C VAL A 123 7.97 9.07 14.33
N GLY A 124 7.25 9.87 15.12
CA GLY A 124 6.74 9.46 16.45
C GLY A 124 5.57 8.47 16.37
N TRP A 125 5.79 7.30 15.76
CA TRP A 125 4.77 6.27 15.58
C TRP A 125 5.25 4.90 16.05
N SER A 126 4.39 4.18 16.77
CA SER A 126 4.60 2.79 17.16
C SER A 126 3.27 2.08 17.29
N ALA A 127 3.24 0.78 17.03
CA ALA A 127 2.04 -0.04 17.16
C ALA A 127 2.37 -1.51 17.41
N GLY A 128 1.38 -2.27 17.88
CA GLY A 128 1.51 -3.71 18.10
C GLY A 128 2.16 -4.08 19.43
N ARG A 129 2.44 -5.37 19.57
CA ARG A 129 2.96 -6.01 20.79
C ARG A 129 3.79 -7.22 20.39
N GLY A 130 4.77 -7.58 21.22
CA GLY A 130 5.64 -8.74 21.01
C GLY A 130 7.06 -8.32 20.66
N GLN A 131 7.72 -9.06 19.75
CA GLN A 131 9.12 -8.82 19.43
C GLN A 131 9.30 -7.47 18.74
N HIS A 132 10.31 -6.70 19.15
CA HIS A 132 10.53 -5.35 18.63
C HIS A 132 11.07 -5.40 17.20
N LEU A 133 10.55 -4.53 16.35
CA LEU A 133 11.03 -4.27 15.00
C LEU A 133 11.07 -2.76 14.79
N THR A 134 12.25 -2.24 14.50
CA THR A 134 12.51 -0.80 14.33
C THR A 134 12.98 -0.54 12.91
N GLY A 135 12.62 0.61 12.35
CA GLY A 135 13.09 1.06 11.04
C GLY A 135 12.48 2.41 10.69
N SER A 136 12.70 2.88 9.47
CA SER A 136 11.98 4.06 8.96
C SER A 136 10.49 3.78 8.88
N GLY A 137 9.65 4.80 9.03
CA GLY A 137 8.21 4.65 8.87
C GLY A 137 7.85 4.14 7.46
N GLU A 138 8.64 4.47 6.45
CA GLU A 138 8.47 3.93 5.09
C GLU A 138 8.72 2.41 5.05
N ALA A 139 9.82 1.93 5.64
CA ALA A 139 10.15 0.51 5.70
C ALA A 139 9.07 -0.28 6.45
N LEU A 140 8.57 0.25 7.57
CA LEU A 140 7.49 -0.37 8.33
C LEU A 140 6.16 -0.40 7.55
N LEU A 141 5.85 0.65 6.79
CA LEU A 141 4.68 0.67 5.91
C LEU A 141 4.79 -0.38 4.80
N LEU A 142 5.96 -0.52 4.18
CA LEU A 142 6.24 -1.54 3.18
C LEU A 142 6.15 -2.96 3.76
N ALA A 143 6.67 -3.19 4.96
CA ALA A 143 6.50 -4.46 5.67
C ALA A 143 5.02 -4.81 5.91
N MET A 144 4.23 -3.86 6.44
CA MET A 144 2.79 -4.05 6.67
C MET A 144 1.99 -4.34 5.39
N THR A 145 2.48 -3.88 4.24
CA THR A 145 1.82 -4.03 2.94
C THR A 145 2.40 -5.16 2.08
N GLY A 146 3.16 -6.08 2.68
CA GLY A 146 3.61 -7.30 1.98
C GLY A 146 4.94 -7.18 1.25
N ARG A 147 5.67 -6.07 1.41
CA ARG A 147 6.99 -5.84 0.81
C ARG A 147 8.17 -6.07 1.77
N ALA A 148 7.99 -6.88 2.81
CA ALA A 148 9.03 -7.14 3.82
C ALA A 148 10.42 -7.49 3.22
N PRO A 149 10.54 -8.37 2.21
CA PRO A 149 11.86 -8.71 1.63
C PRO A 149 12.59 -7.52 0.99
N ALA A 150 11.88 -6.48 0.55
CA ALA A 150 12.47 -5.31 -0.11
C ALA A 150 13.03 -4.27 0.88
N VAL A 151 12.80 -4.47 2.18
CA VAL A 151 13.13 -3.53 3.26
C VAL A 151 13.84 -4.17 4.43
N THR A 152 14.24 -5.44 4.33
CA THR A 152 14.96 -6.17 5.40
C THR A 152 16.17 -5.37 5.90
N ASP A 153 16.95 -4.79 5.00
CA ASP A 153 18.16 -4.01 5.34
C ASP A 153 17.85 -2.68 6.05
N ASP A 154 16.60 -2.20 5.96
CA ASP A 154 16.13 -0.98 6.65
C ASP A 154 15.50 -1.28 8.01
N LEU A 155 15.44 -2.56 8.39
CA LEU A 155 14.74 -3.04 9.57
C LEU A 155 15.72 -3.69 10.55
N THR A 156 15.48 -3.50 11.85
CA THR A 156 16.34 -4.04 12.89
C THR A 156 15.51 -4.50 14.08
N GLY A 157 15.93 -5.61 14.69
CA GLY A 157 15.35 -6.15 15.92
C GLY A 157 14.84 -7.58 15.73
N PRO A 158 14.56 -8.27 16.85
CA PRO A 158 14.20 -9.69 16.83
C PRO A 158 12.91 -9.98 16.04
N GLY A 159 12.01 -9.00 15.92
CA GLY A 159 10.79 -9.13 15.13
C GLY A 159 11.02 -9.38 13.63
N LEU A 160 12.25 -9.20 13.12
CA LEU A 160 12.58 -9.43 11.72
C LEU A 160 12.46 -10.91 11.35
N ASP A 161 12.90 -11.81 12.23
CA ASP A 161 12.80 -13.26 12.01
C ASP A 161 11.33 -13.69 11.89
N LEU A 162 10.47 -13.15 12.76
CA LEU A 162 9.03 -13.41 12.74
C LEU A 162 8.34 -12.85 11.49
N LEU A 163 8.78 -11.66 11.04
CA LEU A 163 8.28 -11.03 9.81
C LEU A 163 8.59 -11.91 8.58
N MET A 164 9.78 -12.50 8.52
CA MET A 164 10.22 -13.34 7.40
C MET A 164 9.63 -14.75 7.42
N GLN A 165 9.22 -15.25 8.58
CA GLN A 165 8.54 -16.55 8.75
C GLN A 165 7.03 -16.49 8.48
N SER A 166 6.43 -15.29 8.46
CA SER A 166 5.00 -15.14 8.29
C SER A 166 4.58 -15.54 6.86
N PRO A 167 3.61 -16.46 6.69
CA PRO A 167 3.12 -16.84 5.35
C PRO A 167 2.54 -15.62 4.61
N ARG A 168 2.80 -15.55 3.30
CA ARG A 168 2.45 -14.42 2.42
C ARG A 168 0.94 -14.17 2.34
#